data_AF-A0A956GV44-F1
#
_entry.id   AF-A0A956GV44-F1
#
_cell.length_a   1.000
_cell.length_b   1.000
_cell.length_c   1.000
_cell.angle_alpha   90.00
_cell.angle_beta   90.00
_cell.angle_gamma   90.00
#
_symmetry.space_group_name_H-M   'P 1'
#
loop_
_entity.id
_entity.type
_entity.pdbx_description
1 polymer ?
#
loop_
_entity_poly.entity_id
_entity_poly.type
_entity_poly.pdbx_seq_one_letter_code
_entity_poly.pdbx_strand_id
1 'polypeptide(L)'
;MSQQPAFEYLRHGQTPCFRLPLVDFARSRDTLYRGAGAVVLGVPFDAGTTYQPGARFAPYHVRRVSALIQGWHPGLGVDVFRALRAVDGGNVVFPPFDRAAMRDAVQGEVGAVAAAGAVPVLIGGDHSVALPALRAVAAVHDPVAVIHVDAHLDTSGAEVWGDDHHHGTPIRHAITEGLIAPGQLHQIGLRGPWGGPDDGRLAA
;
A
#
# COMPACT_ATOMS: atom_id res chain seq x y z
N MET A 1 2.38 15.69 14.08
CA MET A 1 3.76 15.76 14.60
C MET A 1 4.58 16.41 13.51
N SER A 2 5.58 17.23 13.81
CA SER A 2 6.36 17.91 12.76
C SER A 2 7.33 16.95 12.08
N GLN A 3 7.50 17.13 10.77
CA GLN A 3 8.60 16.56 10.00
C GLN A 3 9.95 16.95 10.65
N GLN A 4 10.88 16.01 10.82
CA GLN A 4 12.22 16.35 11.32
C GLN A 4 12.99 17.22 10.32
N PRO A 5 13.90 18.13 10.74
CA PRO A 5 14.71 18.95 9.84
C PRO A 5 15.63 18.15 8.91
N ALA A 6 15.97 18.71 7.74
CA ALA A 6 16.75 17.99 6.73
C ALA A 6 18.20 17.75 7.18
N PHE A 7 18.70 18.64 8.03
CA PHE A 7 20.03 18.53 8.64
C PHE A 7 20.17 17.30 9.56
N GLU A 8 19.10 16.87 10.25
CA GLU A 8 19.15 15.64 11.05
C GLU A 8 19.33 14.42 10.17
N TYR A 9 18.59 14.33 9.06
CA TYR A 9 18.77 13.27 8.06
C TYR A 9 20.19 13.25 7.49
N LEU A 10 20.72 14.41 7.06
CA LEU A 10 22.07 14.50 6.50
C LEU A 10 23.15 14.07 7.49
N ARG A 11 22.92 14.30 8.78
CA ARG A 11 23.85 13.93 9.84
C ARG A 11 23.81 12.45 10.20
N HIS A 12 22.63 11.84 10.23
CA HIS A 12 22.43 10.50 10.80
C HIS A 12 22.15 9.40 9.79
N GLY A 13 21.72 9.73 8.56
CA GLY A 13 21.43 8.77 7.49
C GLY A 13 20.25 7.83 7.77
N GLN A 14 19.45 8.08 8.82
CA GLN A 14 18.28 7.28 9.16
C GLN A 14 17.10 7.67 8.27
N THR A 15 16.45 6.68 7.66
CA THR A 15 15.40 6.90 6.65
C THR A 15 14.03 6.42 7.11
N PRO A 16 13.31 7.16 7.98
CA PRO A 16 11.87 7.18 7.92
C PRO A 16 11.40 7.92 6.66
N CYS A 17 10.28 7.50 6.08
CA CYS A 17 9.62 8.16 4.96
C CYS A 17 9.38 9.62 5.31
N PHE A 18 9.82 10.55 4.45
CA PHE A 18 9.76 11.98 4.67
C PHE A 18 10.39 12.48 5.98
N ARG A 19 11.29 11.73 6.65
CA ARG A 19 11.79 12.08 8.00
C ARG A 19 10.65 12.15 9.05
N LEU A 20 9.59 11.37 8.84
CA LEU A 20 8.51 11.25 9.82
C LEU A 20 9.01 10.56 11.10
N PRO A 21 8.36 10.80 12.25
CA PRO A 21 8.59 9.99 13.43
C PRO A 21 8.33 8.51 13.14
N LEU A 22 9.27 7.65 13.53
CA LEU A 22 9.07 6.20 13.53
C LEU A 22 8.14 5.82 14.69
N VAL A 23 7.27 4.84 14.47
CA VAL A 23 6.48 4.26 15.56
C VAL A 23 7.37 3.64 16.63
N ASP A 24 6.86 3.64 17.87
CA ASP A 24 7.55 3.01 18.99
C ASP A 24 7.22 1.52 19.03
N PHE A 25 8.11 0.70 18.46
CA PHE A 25 7.95 -0.76 18.39
C PHE A 25 8.00 -1.46 19.76
N ALA A 26 8.30 -0.75 20.85
CA ALA A 26 8.14 -1.30 22.20
C ALA A 26 6.66 -1.36 22.64
N ARG A 27 5.76 -0.63 21.95
CA ARG A 27 4.33 -0.65 22.24
C ARG A 27 3.67 -1.95 21.76
N SER A 28 2.62 -2.35 22.46
CA SER A 28 1.74 -3.42 22.00
C SER A 28 1.04 -3.03 20.68
N ARG A 29 0.73 -4.03 19.84
CA ARG A 29 0.09 -3.84 18.53
C ARG A 29 -1.20 -2.99 18.61
N ASP A 30 -2.02 -3.20 19.64
CA ASP A 30 -3.29 -2.48 19.86
C ASP A 30 -3.13 -0.98 20.19
N THR A 31 -1.90 -0.58 20.52
CA THR A 31 -1.55 0.80 20.90
C THR A 31 -0.51 1.43 20.00
N LEU A 32 0.07 0.65 19.08
CA LEU A 32 1.19 1.04 18.23
C LEU A 32 0.83 2.26 17.37
N TYR A 33 -0.37 2.26 16.78
CA TYR A 33 -0.84 3.31 15.86
C TYR A 33 -1.80 4.31 16.51
N ARG A 34 -2.05 4.21 17.81
CA ARG A 34 -3.04 5.05 18.50
C ARG A 34 -2.67 6.53 18.38
N GLY A 35 -3.61 7.33 17.87
CA GLY A 35 -3.47 8.78 17.73
C GLY A 35 -2.76 9.22 16.44
N ALA A 36 -2.26 8.30 15.62
CA ALA A 36 -1.82 8.61 14.27
C ALA A 36 -3.02 9.03 13.40
N GLY A 37 -2.79 9.94 12.46
CA GLY A 37 -3.76 10.26 11.40
C GLY A 37 -3.48 9.48 10.11
N ALA A 38 -2.22 9.13 9.87
CA ALA A 38 -1.81 8.23 8.79
C ALA A 38 -0.56 7.45 9.19
N VAL A 39 -0.41 6.25 8.63
CA VAL A 39 0.75 5.39 8.89
C VAL A 39 1.31 4.93 7.55
N VAL A 40 2.58 5.28 7.30
CA VAL A 40 3.30 4.79 6.12
C VAL A 40 3.85 3.40 6.42
N LEU A 41 3.45 2.39 5.64
CA LEU A 41 3.92 1.02 5.75
C LEU A 41 4.68 0.63 4.48
N GLY A 42 5.85 0.04 4.63
CA GLY A 42 6.57 -0.59 3.53
C GLY A 42 6.21 -2.06 3.41
N VAL A 43 5.98 -2.55 2.19
CA VAL A 43 5.74 -3.99 1.94
C VAL A 43 6.79 -4.50 0.96
N PRO A 44 7.97 -4.96 1.40
CA PRO A 44 9.07 -5.33 0.52
C PRO A 44 8.86 -6.71 -0.13
N PHE A 45 7.87 -6.82 -1.03
CA PHE A 45 7.44 -8.06 -1.66
C PHE A 45 7.30 -7.93 -3.18
N ASP A 46 7.85 -8.85 -3.95
CA ASP A 46 7.59 -8.94 -5.40
C ASP A 46 7.53 -10.39 -5.93
N ALA A 47 7.23 -11.36 -5.06
CA ALA A 47 7.15 -12.76 -5.45
C ALA A 47 5.81 -13.11 -6.15
N GLY A 48 4.94 -12.12 -6.38
CA GLY A 48 3.77 -12.21 -7.25
C GLY A 48 4.04 -11.65 -8.65
N THR A 49 5.26 -11.22 -8.95
CA THR A 49 5.64 -10.61 -10.23
C THR A 49 5.94 -11.67 -11.29
N THR A 50 5.40 -11.51 -12.50
CA THR A 50 5.56 -12.48 -13.60
C THR A 50 6.78 -12.24 -14.49
N TYR A 51 7.23 -10.99 -14.67
CA TYR A 51 8.32 -10.65 -15.59
C TYR A 51 9.56 -10.06 -14.90
N GLN A 52 9.61 -8.76 -14.64
CA GLN A 52 10.78 -8.10 -14.07
C GLN A 52 10.62 -7.87 -12.57
N PRO A 53 11.35 -8.61 -11.70
CA PRO A 53 11.33 -8.35 -10.26
C PRO A 53 12.13 -7.09 -9.91
N GLY A 54 11.96 -6.60 -8.69
CA GLY A 54 12.66 -5.43 -8.15
C GLY A 54 11.80 -4.56 -7.25
N ALA A 55 10.47 -4.69 -7.33
CA ALA A 55 9.54 -3.90 -6.54
C ALA A 55 9.74 -4.09 -5.02
N ARG A 56 10.28 -5.23 -4.56
CA ARG A 56 10.62 -5.47 -3.15
C ARG A 56 11.56 -4.42 -2.54
N PHE A 57 12.32 -3.70 -3.37
CA PHE A 57 13.25 -2.66 -2.91
C PHE A 57 12.62 -1.26 -2.79
N ALA A 58 11.42 -1.06 -3.35
CA ALA A 58 10.76 0.24 -3.38
C ALA A 58 10.57 0.89 -1.99
N PRO A 59 10.21 0.17 -0.90
CA PRO A 59 10.09 0.78 0.42
C PRO A 59 11.38 1.42 0.94
N TYR A 60 12.54 0.92 0.54
CA TYR A 60 13.84 1.48 0.94
C TYR A 60 14.21 2.68 0.06
N HIS A 61 14.00 2.55 -1.26
CA HIS A 61 14.31 3.61 -2.21
C HIS A 61 13.42 4.84 -2.03
N VAL A 62 12.11 4.66 -1.87
CA VAL A 62 11.17 5.77 -1.64
C VAL A 62 11.55 6.54 -0.37
N ARG A 63 11.81 5.83 0.74
CA ARG A 63 12.27 6.48 1.97
C ARG A 63 13.55 7.28 1.75
N ARG A 64 14.54 6.71 1.06
CA ARG A 64 15.80 7.40 0.73
C ARG A 64 15.58 8.67 -0.08
N VAL A 65 14.77 8.64 -1.14
CA VAL A 65 14.57 9.82 -2.01
C VAL A 65 13.60 10.84 -1.41
N SER A 66 12.71 10.42 -0.50
CA SER A 66 11.75 11.31 0.19
C SER A 66 12.42 12.27 1.17
N ALA A 67 13.66 12.01 1.57
CA ALA A 67 14.29 12.69 2.70
C ALA A 67 14.44 14.20 2.54
N LEU A 68 14.55 14.71 1.30
CA LEU A 68 14.69 16.15 1.04
C LEU A 68 13.36 16.86 0.74
N ILE A 69 12.25 16.12 0.63
CA ILE A 69 10.93 16.70 0.38
C ILE A 69 10.43 17.42 1.64
N GLN A 70 9.84 18.61 1.45
CA GLN A 70 9.28 19.46 2.50
C GLN A 70 7.74 19.32 2.58
N GLY A 71 7.16 19.63 3.74
CA GLY A 71 5.71 19.44 4.00
C GLY A 71 4.75 20.48 3.41
N TRP A 72 5.22 21.66 2.98
CA TRP A 72 4.34 22.71 2.46
C TRP A 72 3.88 22.42 1.03
N HIS A 73 2.57 22.26 0.84
CA HIS A 73 1.95 22.10 -0.47
C HIS A 73 1.37 23.43 -0.98
N PRO A 74 2.01 24.10 -1.97
CA PRO A 74 1.65 25.46 -2.36
C PRO A 74 0.26 25.59 -2.98
N GLY A 75 -0.18 24.59 -3.77
CA GLY A 75 -1.50 24.61 -4.41
C GLY A 75 -2.68 24.43 -3.44
N LEU A 76 -2.42 23.92 -2.24
CA LEU A 76 -3.43 23.71 -1.19
C LEU A 76 -3.25 24.66 0.00
N GLY A 77 -2.14 25.40 0.06
CA GLY A 77 -1.82 26.28 1.18
C GLY A 77 -1.70 25.57 2.53
N VAL A 78 -1.27 24.31 2.55
CA VAL A 78 -1.23 23.48 3.76
C VAL A 78 0.17 22.90 3.98
N ASP A 79 0.61 22.91 5.24
CA ASP A 79 1.70 22.04 5.68
C ASP A 79 1.11 20.67 6.04
N VAL A 80 1.30 19.70 5.15
CA VAL A 80 0.69 18.36 5.23
C VAL A 80 1.05 17.68 6.55
N PHE A 81 2.30 17.74 6.98
CA PHE A 81 2.77 17.04 8.18
C PHE A 81 2.42 17.80 9.47
N ARG A 82 2.14 19.10 9.38
CA ARG A 82 1.51 19.83 10.50
C ARG A 82 0.03 19.51 10.64
N ALA A 83 -0.69 19.37 9.54
CA ALA A 83 -2.14 19.09 9.53
C ALA A 83 -2.47 17.61 9.81
N LEU A 84 -1.64 16.68 9.36
CA LEU A 84 -1.83 15.25 9.50
C LEU A 84 -0.77 14.65 10.43
N ARG A 85 -1.19 13.93 11.48
CA ARG A 85 -0.29 13.20 12.38
C ARG A 85 0.23 11.93 11.71
N ALA A 86 1.04 12.07 10.66
CA ALA A 86 1.65 10.97 9.95
C ALA A 86 2.87 10.40 10.71
N VAL A 87 3.05 9.09 10.65
CA VAL A 87 4.21 8.35 11.19
C VAL A 87 4.70 7.32 10.16
N ASP A 88 5.97 6.93 10.27
CA ASP A 88 6.47 5.75 9.55
C ASP A 88 6.30 4.51 10.45
N GLY A 89 5.53 3.53 9.97
CA GLY A 89 5.28 2.25 10.65
C GLY A 89 6.35 1.19 10.40
N GLY A 90 7.38 1.50 9.61
CA GLY A 90 8.40 0.55 9.20
C GLY A 90 7.93 -0.36 8.06
N ASN A 91 8.54 -1.54 7.94
CA ASN A 91 8.13 -2.54 6.97
C ASN A 91 7.24 -3.59 7.66
N VAL A 92 6.23 -4.06 6.94
CA VAL A 92 5.47 -5.26 7.33
C VAL A 92 6.42 -6.45 7.26
N VAL A 93 6.48 -7.21 8.36
CA VAL A 93 7.40 -8.35 8.50
C VAL A 93 6.66 -9.66 8.20
N PHE A 94 7.24 -10.47 7.33
CA PHE A 94 6.72 -11.78 6.96
C PHE A 94 7.88 -12.69 6.48
N PRO A 95 7.71 -14.03 6.47
CA PRO A 95 8.67 -14.94 5.87
C PRO A 95 8.77 -14.70 4.35
N PRO A 96 9.97 -14.42 3.79
CA PRO A 96 10.12 -13.97 2.40
C PRO A 96 9.61 -14.92 1.30
N PHE A 97 9.47 -16.21 1.61
CA PHE A 97 9.05 -17.24 0.65
C PHE A 97 7.61 -17.70 0.86
N ASP A 98 6.94 -17.21 1.90
CA ASP A 98 5.57 -17.60 2.22
C ASP A 98 4.60 -16.49 1.77
N ARG A 99 4.01 -16.69 0.59
CA ARG A 99 3.03 -15.76 0.01
C ARG A 99 1.76 -15.65 0.86
N ALA A 100 1.36 -16.72 1.55
CA ALA A 100 0.18 -16.70 2.40
C ALA A 100 0.45 -15.88 3.67
N ALA A 101 1.58 -16.14 4.33
CA ALA A 101 1.99 -15.37 5.49
C ALA A 101 2.22 -13.88 5.16
N MET A 102 2.70 -13.55 3.96
CA MET A 102 2.76 -12.16 3.50
C MET A 102 1.36 -11.53 3.45
N ARG A 103 0.37 -12.19 2.84
CA ARG A 103 -1.00 -11.66 2.78
C ARG A 103 -1.59 -11.47 4.18
N ASP A 104 -1.41 -12.45 5.06
CA ASP A 104 -1.90 -12.39 6.44
C ASP A 104 -1.24 -11.25 7.22
N ALA A 105 0.08 -11.06 7.07
CA ALA A 105 0.83 -9.99 7.72
C ALA A 105 0.39 -8.61 7.22
N VAL A 106 0.24 -8.43 5.90
CA VAL A 106 -0.24 -7.16 5.32
C VAL A 106 -1.66 -6.87 5.78
N GLN A 107 -2.57 -7.84 5.70
CA GLN A 107 -3.95 -7.67 6.15
C GLN A 107 -4.01 -7.33 7.65
N GLY A 108 -3.20 -7.99 8.47
CA GLY A 108 -3.12 -7.74 9.92
C GLY A 108 -2.60 -6.34 10.27
N GLU A 109 -1.50 -5.90 9.65
CA GLU A 109 -0.93 -4.58 9.91
C GLU A 109 -1.81 -3.45 9.37
N VAL A 110 -2.35 -3.57 8.16
CA VAL A 110 -3.28 -2.59 7.59
C VAL A 110 -4.55 -2.52 8.43
N GLY A 111 -5.06 -3.66 8.89
CA GLY A 111 -6.22 -3.73 9.77
C GLY A 111 -5.98 -3.04 11.11
N ALA A 112 -4.80 -3.22 11.71
CA ALA A 112 -4.42 -2.54 12.94
C ALA A 112 -4.33 -1.01 12.76
N VAL A 113 -3.81 -0.54 11.62
CA VAL A 113 -3.80 0.90 11.29
C VAL A 113 -5.22 1.44 11.13
N ALA A 114 -6.05 0.77 10.33
CA ALA A 114 -7.42 1.20 10.06
C ALA A 114 -8.29 1.19 11.34
N ALA A 115 -8.18 0.14 12.16
CA ALA A 115 -8.89 0.03 13.44
C ALA A 115 -8.47 1.11 14.46
N ALA A 116 -7.25 1.65 14.34
CA ALA A 116 -6.80 2.79 15.13
C ALA A 116 -7.38 4.14 14.65
N GLY A 117 -8.16 4.14 13.56
CA GLY A 117 -8.73 5.33 12.93
C GLY A 117 -7.74 6.11 12.07
N ALA A 118 -6.60 5.50 11.72
CA ALA A 118 -5.57 6.11 10.89
C ALA A 118 -5.66 5.62 9.43
N VAL A 119 -5.21 6.45 8.50
CA VAL A 119 -5.13 6.08 7.07
C VAL A 119 -3.87 5.26 6.80
N PRO A 120 -3.96 4.01 6.33
CA PRO A 120 -2.79 3.26 5.90
C PRO A 120 -2.29 3.77 4.54
N VAL A 121 -0.99 4.05 4.45
CA VAL A 121 -0.30 4.46 3.22
C VAL A 121 0.75 3.42 2.90
N LEU A 122 0.48 2.57 1.92
CA LEU A 122 1.38 1.48 1.58
C LEU A 122 2.36 1.93 0.49
N ILE A 123 3.64 1.70 0.75
CA ILE A 123 4.67 1.70 -0.28
C ILE A 123 4.94 0.24 -0.57
N GLY A 124 4.38 -0.22 -1.68
CA GLY A 124 4.46 -1.62 -2.05
C GLY A 124 5.86 -2.06 -2.43
N GLY A 125 5.91 -3.36 -2.68
CA GLY A 125 6.45 -3.89 -3.91
C GLY A 125 5.30 -4.16 -4.89
N ASP A 126 5.20 -5.35 -5.47
CA ASP A 126 4.26 -5.61 -6.57
C ASP A 126 2.77 -5.50 -6.18
N HIS A 127 1.89 -5.45 -7.18
CA HIS A 127 0.48 -5.12 -6.96
C HIS A 127 -0.31 -6.20 -6.20
N SER A 128 0.24 -7.41 -5.99
CA SER A 128 -0.43 -8.44 -5.19
C SER A 128 -0.64 -8.03 -3.72
N VAL A 129 0.11 -7.03 -3.23
CA VAL A 129 -0.06 -6.47 -1.88
C VAL A 129 -1.38 -5.70 -1.70
N ALA A 130 -2.04 -5.29 -2.78
CA ALA A 130 -3.28 -4.50 -2.70
C ALA A 130 -4.46 -5.32 -2.18
N LEU A 131 -4.58 -6.60 -2.56
CA LEU A 131 -5.69 -7.45 -2.13
C LEU A 131 -5.80 -7.58 -0.59
N PRO A 132 -4.76 -8.01 0.16
CA PRO A 132 -4.85 -8.09 1.61
C PRO A 132 -5.06 -6.71 2.27
N ALA A 133 -4.55 -5.62 1.68
CA ALA A 133 -4.80 -4.26 2.17
C ALA A 133 -6.27 -3.85 2.00
N LEU A 134 -6.87 -4.14 0.83
CA LEU A 134 -8.30 -3.89 0.58
C LEU A 134 -9.20 -4.70 1.50
N ARG A 135 -8.89 -5.99 1.73
CA ARG A 135 -9.61 -6.83 2.71
C ARG A 135 -9.61 -6.20 4.09
N ALA A 136 -8.46 -5.71 4.54
CA ALA A 136 -8.32 -5.06 5.85
C ALA A 136 -9.12 -3.75 5.96
N VAL A 137 -9.08 -2.91 4.93
CA VAL A 137 -9.82 -1.63 4.90
C VAL A 137 -11.33 -1.88 4.85
N ALA A 138 -11.79 -2.79 3.98
CA ALA A 138 -13.20 -3.12 3.84
C ALA A 138 -13.78 -3.77 5.12
N ALA A 139 -12.97 -4.52 5.87
CA ALA A 139 -13.40 -5.08 7.15
C ALA A 139 -13.71 -4.02 8.23
N VAL A 140 -13.18 -2.80 8.09
CA VAL A 140 -13.41 -1.68 9.02
C VAL A 140 -14.46 -0.70 8.48
N HIS A 141 -14.58 -0.58 7.16
CA HIS A 141 -15.35 0.48 6.50
C HIS A 141 -16.47 0.00 5.57
N ASP A 142 -16.76 -1.31 5.53
CA ASP A 142 -17.59 -1.96 4.51
C ASP A 142 -16.96 -1.83 3.10
N PRO A 143 -17.56 -2.38 2.02
CA PRO A 143 -16.99 -2.28 0.68
C PRO A 143 -16.73 -0.83 0.26
N VAL A 144 -15.57 -0.57 -0.34
CA VAL A 144 -15.06 0.79 -0.60
C VAL A 144 -15.10 1.16 -2.09
N ALA A 145 -15.01 2.46 -2.38
CA ALA A 145 -14.66 2.90 -3.73
C ALA A 145 -13.17 2.69 -4.00
N VAL A 146 -12.85 2.25 -5.22
CA VAL A 146 -11.47 2.03 -5.68
C VAL A 146 -11.19 2.90 -6.89
N ILE A 147 -10.22 3.81 -6.74
CA ILE A 147 -9.62 4.53 -7.85
C ILE A 147 -8.28 3.85 -8.15
N HIS A 148 -8.20 3.20 -9.32
CA HIS A 148 -7.08 2.38 -9.73
C HIS A 148 -6.41 3.01 -10.96
N VAL A 149 -5.22 3.58 -10.75
CA VAL A 149 -4.44 4.23 -11.81
C VAL A 149 -3.34 3.28 -12.27
N ASP A 150 -3.57 2.57 -13.38
CA ASP A 150 -2.65 1.56 -13.90
C ASP A 150 -2.80 1.42 -15.43
N ALA A 151 -1.79 0.83 -16.06
CA ALA A 151 -1.85 0.40 -17.45
C ALA A 151 -2.69 -0.88 -17.63
N HIS A 152 -2.81 -1.71 -16.59
CA HIS A 152 -3.40 -3.04 -16.63
C HIS A 152 -4.70 -3.13 -15.83
N LEU A 153 -5.52 -4.13 -16.17
CA LEU A 153 -6.79 -4.36 -15.48
C LEU A 153 -6.61 -5.02 -14.11
N ASP A 154 -5.61 -5.89 -13.98
CA ASP A 154 -5.33 -6.74 -12.82
C ASP A 154 -6.50 -7.63 -12.38
N THR A 155 -7.23 -8.12 -13.39
CA THR A 155 -8.41 -8.98 -13.27
C THR A 155 -8.19 -10.42 -13.78
N SER A 156 -6.94 -10.85 -14.01
CA SER A 156 -6.61 -12.18 -14.53
C SER A 156 -6.98 -13.32 -13.56
N GLY A 157 -7.30 -14.49 -14.10
CA GLY A 157 -7.49 -15.74 -13.36
C GLY A 157 -6.23 -16.60 -13.25
N ALA A 158 -6.28 -17.65 -12.42
CA ALA A 158 -5.19 -18.61 -12.23
C ALA A 158 -4.74 -19.30 -13.52
N GLU A 159 -5.63 -19.46 -14.50
CA GLU A 159 -5.35 -20.10 -15.79
C GLU A 159 -4.25 -19.39 -16.59
N VAL A 160 -3.96 -18.11 -16.29
CA VAL A 160 -2.94 -17.34 -17.02
C VAL A 160 -1.52 -17.75 -16.60
N TRP A 161 -1.27 -18.01 -15.31
CA TRP A 161 0.09 -18.27 -14.78
C TRP A 161 0.20 -19.45 -13.79
N GLY A 162 -0.88 -20.20 -13.57
CA GLY A 162 -0.93 -21.37 -12.69
C GLY A 162 -1.02 -21.08 -11.19
N ASP A 163 -1.06 -19.80 -10.79
CA ASP A 163 -1.28 -19.36 -9.42
C ASP A 163 -2.42 -18.32 -9.42
N ASP A 164 -3.32 -18.39 -8.45
CA ASP A 164 -4.46 -17.47 -8.37
C ASP A 164 -4.12 -16.16 -7.63
N HIS A 165 -2.91 -16.03 -7.09
CA HIS A 165 -2.47 -14.89 -6.28
C HIS A 165 -1.14 -14.32 -6.78
N HIS A 166 -1.22 -13.56 -7.87
CA HIS A 166 -0.12 -12.78 -8.44
C HIS A 166 -0.54 -11.33 -8.70
N HIS A 167 0.40 -10.48 -9.12
CA HIS A 167 0.20 -9.03 -9.30
C HIS A 167 -0.90 -8.63 -10.29
N GLY A 168 -1.34 -9.54 -11.15
CA GLY A 168 -2.41 -9.33 -12.15
C GLY A 168 -3.78 -9.86 -11.73
N THR A 169 -3.96 -10.29 -10.48
CA THR A 169 -5.23 -10.80 -9.93
C THR A 169 -5.95 -9.93 -8.89
N PRO A 170 -5.33 -8.92 -8.22
CA PRO A 170 -5.90 -8.35 -7.00
C PRO A 170 -7.25 -7.67 -7.22
N ILE A 171 -7.49 -7.07 -8.39
CA ILE A 171 -8.76 -6.39 -8.69
C ILE A 171 -9.88 -7.40 -8.93
N ARG A 172 -9.61 -8.52 -9.62
CA ARG A 172 -10.62 -9.59 -9.76
C ARG A 172 -11.05 -10.09 -8.38
N HIS A 173 -10.10 -10.43 -7.53
CA HIS A 173 -10.40 -10.90 -6.17
C HIS A 173 -11.21 -9.88 -5.38
N ALA A 174 -10.83 -8.60 -5.44
CA ALA A 174 -11.56 -7.53 -4.77
C ALA A 174 -13.01 -7.39 -5.25
N ILE A 175 -13.28 -7.58 -6.54
CA ILE A 175 -14.64 -7.62 -7.09
C ILE A 175 -15.39 -8.86 -6.61
N THR A 176 -14.80 -10.05 -6.75
CA THR A 176 -15.47 -11.33 -6.43
C THR A 176 -15.74 -11.51 -4.94
N GLU A 177 -14.91 -10.94 -4.09
CA GLU A 177 -15.09 -10.93 -2.63
C GLU A 177 -16.02 -9.81 -2.15
N GLY A 178 -16.49 -8.95 -3.04
CA GLY A 178 -17.36 -7.82 -2.70
C GLY A 178 -16.66 -6.75 -1.87
N LEU A 179 -15.34 -6.58 -1.99
CA LEU A 179 -14.57 -5.55 -1.28
C LEU A 179 -14.76 -4.16 -1.88
N ILE A 180 -15.21 -4.10 -3.13
CA ILE A 180 -15.47 -2.87 -3.87
C ILE A 180 -16.98 -2.64 -3.91
N ALA A 181 -17.41 -1.44 -3.52
CA ALA A 181 -18.82 -1.07 -3.59
C ALA A 181 -19.34 -1.13 -5.04
N PRO A 182 -20.59 -1.58 -5.28
CA PRO A 182 -21.15 -1.68 -6.63
C PRO A 182 -21.05 -0.37 -7.42
N GLY A 183 -20.47 -0.44 -8.62
CA GLY A 183 -20.28 0.72 -9.50
C GLY A 183 -19.21 1.73 -9.02
N GLN A 184 -18.37 1.37 -8.05
CA GLN A 184 -17.32 2.24 -7.48
C GLN A 184 -15.89 1.78 -7.82
N LEU A 185 -15.72 1.02 -8.91
CA LEU A 185 -14.40 0.77 -9.50
C LEU A 185 -14.15 1.78 -10.61
N HIS A 186 -13.07 2.55 -10.48
CA HIS A 186 -12.66 3.56 -11.47
C HIS A 186 -11.24 3.27 -11.93
N GLN A 187 -11.07 2.71 -13.13
CA GLN A 187 -9.77 2.42 -13.72
C GLN A 187 -9.33 3.51 -14.69
N ILE A 188 -8.10 4.00 -14.52
CA ILE A 188 -7.56 5.14 -15.27
C ILE A 188 -6.19 4.78 -15.82
N GLY A 189 -6.02 4.91 -17.14
CA GLY A 189 -4.73 4.73 -17.81
C GLY A 189 -4.53 3.41 -18.55
N LEU A 190 -5.58 2.58 -18.63
CA LEU A 190 -5.56 1.29 -19.33
C LEU A 190 -5.03 1.41 -20.75
N ARG A 191 -4.05 0.57 -21.11
CA ARG A 191 -3.39 0.56 -22.43
C ARG A 191 -2.59 -0.72 -22.65
N GLY A 192 -2.28 -1.02 -23.91
CA GLY A 192 -1.52 -2.23 -24.29
C GLY A 192 -2.42 -3.38 -24.76
N PRO A 193 -1.82 -4.48 -25.26
CA PRO A 193 -2.56 -5.62 -25.76
C PRO A 193 -3.20 -6.43 -24.63
N TRP A 194 -4.39 -6.98 -24.91
CA TRP A 194 -5.12 -7.86 -23.99
C TRP A 194 -5.05 -9.32 -24.49
N GLY A 195 -5.30 -10.27 -23.59
CA GLY A 195 -5.35 -11.70 -23.90
C GLY A 195 -6.54 -12.08 -24.78
N GLY A 196 -7.65 -11.33 -24.69
CA GLY A 196 -8.81 -11.49 -25.54
C GLY A 196 -9.83 -10.34 -25.43
N PRO A 197 -10.90 -10.37 -26.23
CA PRO A 197 -11.95 -9.34 -26.19
C PRO A 197 -12.72 -9.28 -24.86
N ASP A 198 -12.69 -10.36 -24.07
CA ASP A 198 -13.43 -10.50 -22.82
C ASP A 198 -12.64 -10.09 -21.56
N ASP A 199 -11.35 -9.76 -21.67
CA ASP A 199 -10.48 -9.46 -20.51
C ASP A 199 -11.04 -8.34 -19.60
N GLY A 200 -11.69 -7.34 -20.21
CA GLY A 200 -12.29 -6.20 -19.50
C GLY A 200 -13.66 -6.48 -18.87
N ARG A 201 -14.28 -7.64 -19.12
CA ARG A 201 -15.68 -7.90 -18.78
C ARG A 201 -15.97 -7.85 -17.27
N LEU A 202 -15.01 -8.23 -16.44
CA LEU A 202 -15.15 -8.19 -14.98
C LEU A 202 -15.06 -6.78 -14.41
N ALA A 203 -14.35 -5.88 -15.09
CA ALA A 203 -14.07 -4.52 -14.65
C ALA A 203 -15.01 -3.46 -15.24
N ALA A 204 -15.88 -3.84 -16.18
CA ALA A 204 -16.87 -2.99 -16.82
C ALA A 204 -18.16 -2.88 -15.98
#